data_AF-A0A350PGP1-F1
#
_entry.id   AF-A0A350PGP1-F1
#
_cell.length_a   1.000
_cell.length_b   1.000
_cell.length_c   1.000
_cell.angle_alpha   90.00
_cell.angle_beta   90.00
_cell.angle_gamma   90.00
#
_symmetry.space_group_name_H-M   'P 1'
#
loop_
_entity.id
_entity.type
_entity.pdbx_description
1 polymer ?
#
loop_
_entity_poly.entity_id
_entity_poly.type
_entity_poly.pdbx_seq_one_letter_code
_entity_poly.pdbx_strand_id
1 'polypeptide(L)'
;WRYWDGSDFTIPNVNPYYDVITDPESHLPPPIENSGYLHFNDAKATVEGITYSSYFGKYIRTQIRAYNSNPEIIPGVYFHLSDDGFNWSGPQLLYRLSNASELNNGVELGGRSENFAYPVLVDQTNPGSDTLGQSAWLFYVTFNPANTGNADRNIRRVQVDFATHSVTGFTVTHTNLNLPEDANPGDGYCDNGYGRCSVITAINESNQRPPWVAASEELVIEFGNSLSGVITEDYASTVTKKIVIDGTTHSSYVANTNAPTEGWNATLPFEIESGLNFQGSGHLVKGVHISSISVGSESDTSAVRIIGSRIDTLNLYGTTETPSVIGGQLSSEANLLGSVTMFGNADTLTGNLIGMDGTGSAIIDPGVAFITIQNAGNVISNNVMGNTNYRGINISNGDGNLITNNVIGFAPWDGSDKGTGGAGISVGSSNNTISGNVIGFTKGEAAIYMDNQSGNTIAGNYIGVDQSGNDRGNSVAGIWLAGGSSNNIIGTSDGSSPNTIANNTGAGVDFNVATGSGNTVTGNLIFNN
;
A
#
# COMPACT_ATOMS: atom_id res chain seq x y z
N TRP A 1 -44.32 38.35 -28.52
CA TRP A 1 -43.14 37.70 -29.08
C TRP A 1 -41.94 38.45 -28.58
N ARG A 2 -41.02 37.80 -27.87
CA ARG A 2 -39.86 38.45 -27.27
C ARG A 2 -38.67 37.49 -27.30
N TYR A 3 -37.46 38.02 -27.47
CA TYR A 3 -36.22 37.25 -27.37
C TYR A 3 -35.67 37.31 -25.94
N TRP A 4 -34.87 36.30 -25.59
CA TRP A 4 -34.12 36.22 -24.34
C TRP A 4 -32.92 37.17 -24.38
N ASP A 5 -32.74 37.99 -23.35
CA ASP A 5 -31.63 38.96 -23.25
C ASP A 5 -30.43 38.48 -22.43
N GLY A 6 -30.50 37.26 -21.89
CA GLY A 6 -29.54 36.76 -20.90
C GLY A 6 -30.11 36.64 -19.49
N SER A 7 -31.23 37.30 -19.19
CA SER A 7 -31.85 37.36 -17.85
C SER A 7 -33.38 37.23 -17.85
N ASP A 8 -34.06 37.75 -18.88
CA ASP A 8 -35.51 37.60 -19.09
C ASP A 8 -35.85 37.72 -20.58
N PHE A 9 -37.08 37.37 -20.98
CA PHE A 9 -37.59 37.56 -22.35
C PHE A 9 -38.01 39.02 -22.56
N THR A 10 -37.09 39.97 -22.40
CA THR A 10 -37.41 41.40 -22.44
C THR A 10 -37.31 42.00 -23.83
N ILE A 11 -36.49 41.43 -24.73
CA ILE A 11 -36.23 42.00 -26.06
C ILE A 11 -37.52 41.88 -26.89
N PRO A 12 -38.18 42.99 -27.25
CA PRO A 12 -39.40 42.96 -28.04
C PRO A 12 -39.13 42.35 -29.42
N ASN A 13 -39.99 41.44 -29.87
CA ASN A 13 -39.98 40.92 -31.22
C ASN A 13 -41.36 41.11 -31.87
N VAL A 14 -41.38 41.09 -33.20
CA VAL A 14 -42.58 41.34 -33.99
C VAL A 14 -43.60 40.22 -33.80
N ASN A 15 -44.89 40.57 -33.76
CA ASN A 15 -45.96 39.60 -33.71
C ASN A 15 -46.41 39.21 -35.12
N PRO A 16 -46.08 38.01 -35.60
CA PRO A 16 -46.30 37.63 -37.00
C PRO A 16 -47.78 37.53 -37.40
N TYR A 17 -48.70 37.61 -36.43
CA TYR A 17 -50.14 37.54 -36.67
C TYR A 17 -50.83 38.91 -36.67
N TYR A 18 -50.17 39.96 -36.17
CA TYR A 18 -50.77 41.30 -36.01
C TYR A 18 -49.98 42.40 -36.72
N ASP A 19 -48.67 42.21 -36.89
CA ASP A 19 -47.78 43.21 -37.45
C ASP A 19 -47.43 42.85 -38.91
N VAL A 20 -47.57 43.81 -39.82
CA VAL A 20 -47.17 43.66 -41.23
C VAL A 20 -45.71 44.06 -41.37
N ILE A 21 -44.83 43.09 -41.64
CA ILE A 21 -43.38 43.30 -41.74
C ILE A 21 -42.98 43.47 -43.21
N THR A 22 -42.41 44.63 -43.54
CA THR A 22 -41.90 44.93 -44.90
C THR A 22 -40.43 44.53 -45.09
N ASP A 23 -39.67 44.40 -44.00
CA ASP A 23 -38.26 43.99 -44.01
C ASP A 23 -37.95 43.05 -42.83
N PRO A 24 -38.10 41.73 -43.02
CA PRO A 24 -37.88 40.74 -41.96
C PRO A 24 -36.45 40.72 -41.39
N GLU A 25 -35.44 41.10 -42.17
CA GLU A 25 -34.03 41.07 -41.72
C GLU A 25 -33.75 42.13 -40.65
N SER A 26 -34.49 43.25 -40.65
CA SER A 26 -34.37 44.33 -39.66
C SER A 26 -34.84 43.95 -38.25
N HIS A 27 -35.48 42.79 -38.09
CA HIS A 27 -36.01 42.27 -36.82
C HIS A 27 -35.30 41.01 -36.33
N LEU A 28 -34.16 40.67 -36.93
CA LEU A 28 -33.29 39.64 -36.39
C LEU A 28 -32.79 40.06 -35.00
N PRO A 29 -32.73 39.15 -34.02
CA PRO A 29 -32.15 39.47 -32.73
C PRO A 29 -30.70 39.94 -32.92
N PRO A 30 -30.20 40.88 -32.10
CA PRO A 30 -28.79 41.22 -32.13
C PRO A 30 -27.97 39.94 -31.91
N PRO A 31 -26.88 39.71 -32.68
CA PRO A 31 -26.04 38.54 -32.47
C PRO A 31 -25.56 38.53 -31.02
N ILE A 32 -25.74 37.40 -30.35
CA ILE A 32 -25.18 37.20 -29.01
C ILE A 32 -23.66 37.10 -29.21
N GLU A 33 -22.95 38.22 -29.04
CA GLU A 33 -21.49 38.30 -29.26
C GLU A 33 -20.67 37.39 -28.32
N ASN A 34 -21.32 36.80 -27.30
CA ASN A 34 -20.72 35.81 -26.40
C ASN A 34 -20.91 34.35 -26.88
N SER A 35 -21.17 34.10 -28.18
CA SER A 35 -21.23 32.75 -28.75
C SER A 35 -19.84 32.17 -29.07
N GLY A 36 -18.86 32.37 -28.19
CA GLY A 36 -17.56 31.71 -28.29
C GLY A 36 -17.69 30.24 -27.93
N TYR A 37 -16.84 29.39 -28.52
CA TYR A 37 -16.66 28.03 -28.00
C TYR A 37 -16.14 28.15 -26.56
N LEU A 38 -16.94 27.70 -25.60
CA LEU A 38 -16.41 27.42 -24.26
C LEU A 38 -15.38 26.29 -24.43
N HIS A 39 -14.12 26.58 -24.12
CA HIS A 39 -13.06 25.58 -24.05
C HIS A 39 -13.31 24.71 -22.79
N PHE A 40 -14.33 23.85 -22.87
CA PHE A 40 -14.87 23.08 -21.74
C PHE A 40 -13.90 22.05 -21.16
N ASN A 41 -12.91 21.60 -21.93
CA ASN A 41 -11.74 20.85 -21.45
C ASN A 41 -10.64 20.81 -22.52
N ASP A 42 -9.40 20.64 -22.08
CA ASP A 42 -8.23 20.52 -22.98
C ASP A 42 -8.22 19.19 -23.76
N ALA A 43 -8.92 18.18 -23.26
CA ALA A 43 -9.01 16.85 -23.85
C ALA A 43 -9.99 16.74 -25.04
N LYS A 44 -10.74 17.81 -25.36
CA LYS A 44 -11.84 17.83 -26.34
C LYS A 44 -12.86 16.70 -26.14
N ALA A 45 -13.10 16.29 -24.89
CA ALA A 45 -14.05 15.23 -24.58
C ALA A 45 -15.49 15.67 -24.91
N THR A 46 -16.27 14.74 -25.45
CA THR A 46 -17.68 14.96 -25.79
C THR A 46 -18.50 15.29 -24.55
N VAL A 47 -19.40 16.28 -24.68
CA VAL A 47 -20.41 16.66 -23.69
C VAL A 47 -21.75 16.55 -24.40
N GLU A 48 -22.66 15.70 -23.91
CA GLU A 48 -23.94 15.45 -24.58
C GLU A 48 -25.12 16.04 -23.79
N GLY A 49 -25.13 15.88 -22.47
CA GLY A 49 -26.08 16.51 -21.56
C GLY A 49 -25.35 17.12 -20.38
N ILE A 50 -25.76 18.30 -19.94
CA ILE A 50 -25.26 18.99 -18.74
C ILE A 50 -26.42 19.61 -17.97
N THR A 51 -26.45 19.42 -16.66
CA THR A 51 -27.41 20.05 -15.73
C THR A 51 -26.78 20.21 -14.35
N TYR A 52 -27.42 20.93 -13.43
CA TYR A 52 -26.99 21.02 -12.04
C TYR A 52 -27.74 20.00 -11.20
N SER A 53 -27.05 19.16 -10.43
CA SER A 53 -27.69 18.24 -9.49
C SER A 53 -27.82 18.87 -8.11
N SER A 54 -29.05 19.06 -7.65
CA SER A 54 -29.34 19.49 -6.28
C SER A 54 -29.10 18.38 -5.26
N TYR A 55 -29.13 17.11 -5.69
CA TYR A 55 -28.80 15.96 -4.85
C TYR A 55 -27.30 15.91 -4.51
N PHE A 56 -26.43 16.06 -5.51
CA PHE A 56 -24.98 16.08 -5.29
C PHE A 56 -24.42 17.47 -4.93
N GLY A 57 -25.17 18.53 -5.18
CA GLY A 57 -24.69 19.91 -5.07
C GLY A 57 -23.63 20.26 -6.12
N LYS A 58 -23.61 19.56 -7.25
CA LYS A 58 -22.57 19.66 -8.31
C LYS A 58 -23.21 19.70 -9.70
N TYR A 59 -22.52 20.24 -10.68
CA TYR A 59 -22.85 20.02 -12.09
C TYR A 59 -22.70 18.55 -12.43
N ILE A 60 -23.60 18.02 -13.25
CA ILE A 60 -23.57 16.65 -13.76
C ILE A 60 -23.64 16.68 -15.29
N ARG A 61 -22.74 15.94 -15.95
CA ARG A 61 -22.81 15.72 -17.40
C ARG A 61 -22.87 14.24 -17.75
N THR A 62 -23.45 13.93 -18.89
CA THR A 62 -23.45 12.59 -19.50
C THR A 62 -22.43 12.48 -20.62
N GLN A 63 -21.89 11.28 -20.78
CA GLN A 63 -21.01 10.91 -21.88
C GLN A 63 -21.23 9.44 -22.27
N ILE A 64 -21.45 9.16 -23.55
CA ILE A 64 -21.35 7.77 -24.03
C ILE A 64 -19.88 7.34 -24.11
N ARG A 65 -19.57 6.17 -23.56
CA ARG A 65 -18.27 5.52 -23.69
C ARG A 65 -18.46 4.11 -24.24
N ALA A 66 -17.86 3.83 -25.40
CA ALA A 66 -17.73 2.48 -25.91
C ALA A 66 -16.53 2.38 -26.84
N TYR A 67 -15.56 1.56 -26.47
CA TYR A 67 -14.32 1.41 -27.22
C TYR A 67 -14.20 -0.04 -27.69
N ASN A 68 -14.26 -0.25 -29.01
CA ASN A 68 -14.11 -1.57 -29.60
C ASN A 68 -12.71 -2.19 -29.36
N SER A 69 -11.72 -1.36 -29.07
CA SER A 69 -10.33 -1.76 -28.83
C SER A 69 -9.97 -1.90 -27.34
N ASN A 70 -10.90 -1.63 -26.43
CA ASN A 70 -10.65 -1.75 -24.99
C ASN A 70 -11.79 -2.56 -24.34
N PRO A 71 -11.65 -3.91 -24.29
CA PRO A 71 -12.73 -4.82 -23.90
C PRO A 71 -13.17 -4.70 -22.43
N GLU A 72 -12.41 -3.97 -21.62
CA GLU A 72 -12.67 -3.80 -20.18
C GLU A 72 -13.54 -2.57 -19.87
N ILE A 73 -13.66 -1.62 -20.80
CA ILE A 73 -14.62 -0.52 -20.68
C ILE A 73 -16.00 -1.10 -20.95
N ILE A 74 -16.86 -1.08 -19.93
CA ILE A 74 -18.27 -1.45 -20.09
C ILE A 74 -18.91 -0.44 -21.05
N PRO A 75 -19.38 -0.86 -22.24
CA PRO A 75 -20.06 0.04 -23.15
C PRO A 75 -21.29 0.62 -22.47
N GLY A 76 -21.50 1.93 -22.52
CA GLY A 76 -22.55 2.55 -21.72
C GLY A 76 -22.63 4.07 -21.79
N VAL A 77 -23.66 4.61 -21.13
CA VAL A 77 -23.72 6.02 -20.73
C VAL A 77 -23.06 6.13 -19.37
N TYR A 78 -22.17 7.10 -19.25
CA TYR A 78 -21.50 7.48 -18.01
C TYR A 78 -21.94 8.88 -17.60
N PHE A 79 -21.87 9.18 -16.31
CA PHE A 79 -22.01 10.54 -15.80
C PHE A 79 -20.70 11.01 -15.15
N HIS A 80 -20.53 12.33 -15.10
CA HIS A 80 -19.41 13.00 -14.43
C HIS A 80 -19.95 14.13 -13.58
N LEU A 81 -19.30 14.44 -12.46
CA LEU A 81 -19.64 15.53 -11.56
C LEU A 81 -18.60 16.65 -11.62
N SER A 82 -19.00 17.89 -11.36
CA SER A 82 -18.07 19.04 -11.32
C SER A 82 -18.59 20.12 -10.38
N ASP A 83 -17.70 20.75 -9.61
CA ASP A 83 -18.06 21.91 -8.78
C ASP A 83 -18.25 23.18 -9.60
N ASP A 84 -17.51 23.33 -10.69
CA ASP A 84 -17.44 24.58 -11.48
C ASP A 84 -17.92 24.43 -12.93
N GLY A 85 -18.22 23.22 -13.38
CA GLY A 85 -18.62 22.90 -14.75
C GLY A 85 -17.44 22.76 -15.74
N PHE A 86 -16.20 22.89 -15.27
CA PHE A 86 -14.97 22.82 -16.08
C PHE A 86 -14.07 21.67 -15.65
N ASN A 87 -13.93 21.43 -14.35
CA ASN A 87 -13.14 20.36 -13.77
C ASN A 87 -14.07 19.20 -13.40
N TRP A 88 -14.03 18.13 -14.20
CA TRP A 88 -14.96 17.01 -14.10
C TRP A 88 -14.33 15.81 -13.39
N SER A 89 -15.15 15.07 -12.63
CA SER A 89 -14.82 13.79 -12.02
C SER A 89 -14.75 12.67 -13.06
N GLY A 90 -14.54 11.44 -12.58
CA GLY A 90 -14.43 10.28 -13.42
C GLY A 90 -15.72 9.83 -14.03
N PRO A 91 -15.60 9.03 -15.11
CA PRO A 91 -16.75 8.46 -15.77
C PRO A 91 -17.38 7.42 -14.83
N GLN A 92 -18.57 7.71 -14.33
CA GLN A 92 -19.36 6.79 -13.51
C GLN A 92 -20.44 6.12 -14.35
N LEU A 93 -20.45 4.78 -14.43
CA LEU A 93 -21.39 4.06 -15.31
C LEU A 93 -22.84 4.28 -14.84
N LEU A 94 -23.64 4.92 -15.70
CA LEU A 94 -25.04 5.23 -15.45
C LEU A 94 -25.98 4.20 -16.07
N TYR A 95 -25.66 3.77 -17.30
CA TYR A 95 -26.48 2.82 -18.06
C TYR A 95 -25.60 1.96 -18.95
N ARG A 96 -25.73 0.64 -18.83
CA ARG A 96 -24.94 -0.33 -19.60
C ARG A 96 -25.59 -0.64 -20.95
N LEU A 97 -24.78 -0.58 -22.00
CA LEU A 97 -25.06 -1.14 -23.33
C LEU A 97 -24.57 -2.59 -23.38
N SER A 98 -25.21 -3.44 -24.19
CA SER A 98 -24.86 -4.87 -24.24
C SER A 98 -23.51 -5.10 -24.91
N ASN A 99 -23.13 -4.24 -25.86
CA ASN A 99 -21.81 -4.23 -26.48
C ASN A 99 -21.52 -2.89 -27.18
N ALA A 100 -20.26 -2.65 -27.55
CA ALA A 100 -19.83 -1.40 -28.17
C ALA A 100 -20.36 -1.21 -29.60
N SER A 101 -20.78 -2.28 -30.28
CA SER A 101 -21.35 -2.21 -31.62
C SER A 101 -22.76 -1.62 -31.63
N GLU A 102 -23.46 -1.55 -30.48
CA GLU A 102 -24.78 -0.93 -30.36
C GLU A 102 -24.82 0.56 -30.72
N LEU A 103 -23.67 1.24 -30.70
CA LEU A 103 -23.54 2.63 -31.15
C LEU A 103 -23.62 2.81 -32.66
N ASN A 104 -23.04 1.86 -33.41
CA ASN A 104 -22.87 1.96 -34.86
C ASN A 104 -23.85 1.06 -35.63
N ASN A 105 -24.13 -0.11 -35.07
CA ASN A 105 -24.96 -1.16 -35.66
C ASN A 105 -26.33 -1.25 -35.00
N GLY A 106 -26.51 -0.66 -33.81
CA GLY A 106 -27.79 -0.54 -33.09
C GLY A 106 -28.00 -1.53 -31.93
N VAL A 107 -28.89 -1.20 -31.00
CA VAL A 107 -29.43 -2.06 -29.93
C VAL A 107 -30.52 -2.94 -30.52
N GLU A 108 -30.51 -4.25 -30.28
CA GLU A 108 -31.60 -5.14 -30.70
C GLU A 108 -32.84 -4.94 -29.84
N LEU A 109 -33.90 -4.38 -30.42
CA LEU A 109 -35.18 -4.13 -29.76
C LEU A 109 -36.32 -4.58 -30.68
N GLY A 110 -37.07 -5.60 -30.27
CA GLY A 110 -38.20 -6.12 -31.05
C GLY A 110 -37.80 -6.67 -32.43
N GLY A 111 -36.58 -7.23 -32.55
CA GLY A 111 -36.06 -7.83 -33.78
C GLY A 111 -35.50 -6.82 -34.80
N ARG A 112 -35.21 -5.58 -34.40
CA ARG A 112 -34.57 -4.53 -35.23
C ARG A 112 -33.43 -3.87 -34.46
N SER A 113 -32.45 -3.36 -35.20
CA SER A 113 -31.27 -2.69 -34.64
C SER A 113 -31.41 -1.17 -34.72
N GLU A 114 -31.32 -0.46 -33.60
CA GLU A 114 -31.45 1.01 -33.52
C GLU A 114 -30.22 1.66 -32.85
N ASN A 115 -29.57 2.64 -33.50
CA ASN A 115 -28.38 3.34 -32.99
C ASN A 115 -28.73 4.26 -31.81
N PHE A 116 -27.86 4.32 -30.80
CA PHE A 116 -28.03 5.10 -29.57
C PHE A 116 -27.35 6.50 -29.67
N ALA A 117 -28.03 7.58 -29.28
CA ALA A 117 -27.45 8.93 -29.24
C ALA A 117 -28.12 9.87 -28.23
N TYR A 118 -27.41 10.95 -27.88
CA TYR A 118 -27.91 12.09 -27.11
C TYR A 118 -28.50 11.74 -25.73
N PRO A 119 -27.73 11.09 -24.85
CA PRO A 119 -28.17 10.85 -23.48
C PRO A 119 -28.30 12.16 -22.72
N VAL A 120 -29.48 12.44 -22.16
CA VAL A 120 -29.73 13.61 -21.32
C VAL A 120 -30.45 13.19 -20.03
N LEU A 121 -30.13 13.87 -18.94
CA LEU A 121 -30.78 13.66 -17.65
C LEU A 121 -31.86 14.69 -17.42
N VAL A 122 -33.02 14.24 -16.98
CA VAL A 122 -34.18 15.06 -16.66
C VAL A 122 -34.73 14.63 -15.31
N ASP A 123 -35.04 15.57 -14.42
CA ASP A 123 -35.58 15.26 -13.11
C ASP A 123 -36.90 14.47 -13.23
N GLN A 124 -37.02 13.40 -12.43
CA GLN A 124 -38.19 12.52 -12.50
C GLN A 124 -39.45 13.20 -11.97
N THR A 125 -39.32 14.03 -10.93
CA THR A 125 -40.44 14.63 -10.22
C THR A 125 -40.89 15.93 -10.89
N ASN A 126 -39.92 16.75 -11.32
CA ASN A 126 -40.10 18.05 -11.94
C ASN A 126 -39.31 18.14 -13.25
N PRO A 127 -39.77 17.54 -14.36
CA PRO A 127 -39.04 17.49 -15.62
C PRO A 127 -38.66 18.85 -16.26
N GLY A 128 -39.27 19.94 -15.81
CA GLY A 128 -38.95 21.32 -16.23
C GLY A 128 -38.09 22.09 -15.23
N SER A 129 -37.52 21.43 -14.21
CA SER A 129 -36.63 22.06 -13.24
C SER A 129 -35.28 22.36 -13.86
N ASP A 130 -34.67 23.47 -13.42
CA ASP A 130 -33.28 23.81 -13.73
C ASP A 130 -32.27 22.91 -12.98
N THR A 131 -32.75 22.01 -12.10
CA THR A 131 -31.90 21.11 -11.31
C THR A 131 -32.39 19.66 -11.32
N LEU A 132 -31.44 18.74 -11.15
CA LEU A 132 -31.65 17.30 -11.04
C LEU A 132 -31.60 16.85 -9.58
N GLY A 133 -32.72 16.32 -9.07
CA GLY A 133 -32.81 15.68 -7.77
C GLY A 133 -32.21 14.27 -7.76
N GLN A 134 -32.58 13.48 -6.76
CA GLN A 134 -32.06 12.12 -6.58
C GLN A 134 -32.54 11.16 -7.68
N SER A 135 -33.79 11.31 -8.13
CA SER A 135 -34.39 10.43 -9.13
C SER A 135 -34.54 11.15 -10.45
N ALA A 136 -34.09 10.51 -11.53
CA ALA A 136 -34.04 11.10 -12.86
C ALA A 136 -34.49 10.11 -13.94
N TRP A 137 -34.86 10.67 -15.09
CA TRP A 137 -34.97 9.95 -16.34
C TRP A 137 -33.71 10.20 -17.17
N LEU A 138 -33.03 9.12 -17.55
CA LEU A 138 -32.08 9.14 -18.65
C LEU A 138 -32.87 9.03 -19.95
N PHE A 139 -33.01 10.14 -20.67
CA PHE A 139 -33.56 10.16 -22.02
C PHE A 139 -32.46 9.94 -23.04
N TYR A 140 -32.76 9.23 -24.12
CA TYR A 140 -31.87 9.06 -25.25
C TYR A 140 -32.66 8.81 -26.54
N VAL A 141 -32.03 9.07 -27.67
CA VAL A 141 -32.62 8.86 -28.98
C VAL A 141 -32.09 7.54 -29.55
N THR A 142 -33.00 6.69 -30.01
CA THR A 142 -32.67 5.54 -30.84
C THR A 142 -33.06 5.81 -32.30
N PHE A 143 -32.26 5.34 -33.26
CA PHE A 143 -32.60 5.52 -34.67
C PHE A 143 -32.15 4.42 -35.62
N ASN A 144 -32.94 4.18 -36.67
CA ASN A 144 -32.61 3.17 -37.67
C ASN A 144 -31.67 3.73 -38.76
N PRO A 145 -30.44 3.19 -38.94
CA PRO A 145 -29.53 3.65 -39.98
C PRO A 145 -29.95 3.25 -41.41
N ALA A 146 -30.87 2.30 -41.59
CA ALA A 146 -31.22 1.73 -42.89
C ALA A 146 -32.21 2.54 -43.75
N ASN A 147 -32.75 3.67 -43.25
CA ASN A 147 -33.69 4.51 -44.01
C ASN A 147 -33.03 5.81 -44.49
N THR A 148 -32.56 5.83 -45.74
CA THR A 148 -32.03 7.00 -46.45
C THR A 148 -33.14 7.97 -46.91
N GLY A 149 -34.04 8.34 -45.99
CA GLY A 149 -35.10 9.32 -46.32
C GLY A 149 -36.22 9.48 -45.29
N ASN A 150 -36.27 8.64 -44.25
CA ASN A 150 -37.21 8.80 -43.14
C ASN A 150 -36.47 8.47 -41.84
N ALA A 151 -36.04 9.51 -41.12
CA ALA A 151 -35.34 9.36 -39.85
C ALA A 151 -36.32 8.89 -38.77
N ASP A 152 -36.59 7.58 -38.73
CA ASP A 152 -37.28 6.95 -37.60
C ASP A 152 -36.39 7.12 -36.37
N ARG A 153 -36.75 8.11 -35.55
CA ARG A 153 -36.04 8.57 -34.36
C ARG A 153 -37.01 8.37 -33.20
N ASN A 154 -36.72 7.40 -32.36
CA ASN A 154 -37.53 7.08 -31.19
C ASN A 154 -36.85 7.68 -29.95
N ILE A 155 -37.62 8.40 -29.12
CA ILE A 155 -37.15 8.84 -27.82
C ILE A 155 -37.44 7.73 -26.82
N ARG A 156 -36.41 7.29 -26.11
CA ARG A 156 -36.48 6.32 -25.03
C ARG A 156 -36.14 7.01 -23.72
N ARG A 157 -36.61 6.43 -22.62
CA ARG A 157 -36.21 6.83 -21.28
C ARG A 157 -36.03 5.63 -20.37
N VAL A 158 -35.06 5.71 -19.48
CA VAL A 158 -34.80 4.75 -18.41
C VAL A 158 -34.77 5.52 -17.10
N GLN A 159 -35.42 4.99 -16.06
CA GLN A 159 -35.34 5.59 -14.73
C GLN A 159 -33.97 5.30 -14.14
N VAL A 160 -33.35 6.33 -13.55
CA VAL A 160 -32.11 6.23 -12.81
C VAL A 160 -32.29 6.89 -11.45
N ASP A 161 -31.78 6.25 -10.41
CA ASP A 161 -31.83 6.76 -9.04
C ASP A 161 -30.40 6.89 -8.54
N PHE A 162 -30.01 8.10 -8.16
CA PHE A 162 -28.70 8.38 -7.60
C PHE A 162 -28.65 7.96 -6.13
N ALA A 163 -27.49 7.45 -5.74
CA ALA A 163 -27.18 7.15 -4.35
C ALA A 163 -25.73 7.56 -4.07
N THR A 164 -25.47 7.98 -2.83
CA THR A 164 -24.12 8.03 -2.31
C THR A 164 -23.82 6.68 -1.67
N HIS A 165 -22.64 6.12 -1.91
CA HIS A 165 -22.17 4.97 -1.13
C HIS A 165 -21.00 5.35 -0.25
N SER A 166 -20.87 4.66 0.87
CA SER A 166 -19.65 4.73 1.67
C SER A 166 -18.56 3.96 0.97
N VAL A 167 -17.34 4.50 0.96
CA VAL A 167 -16.16 3.84 0.41
C VAL A 167 -15.38 3.29 1.58
N THR A 168 -15.56 1.99 1.85
CA THR A 168 -14.85 1.28 2.93
C THR A 168 -13.60 0.57 2.42
N GLY A 169 -13.43 0.45 1.11
CA GLY A 169 -12.32 -0.27 0.51
C GLY A 169 -12.34 -0.33 -1.00
N PHE A 170 -11.24 -0.83 -1.56
CA PHE A 170 -11.06 -1.09 -2.99
C PHE A 170 -10.59 -2.52 -3.20
N THR A 171 -10.96 -3.11 -4.34
CA THR A 171 -10.46 -4.42 -4.75
C THR A 171 -9.57 -4.27 -5.97
N VAL A 172 -8.27 -4.45 -5.77
CA VAL A 172 -7.28 -4.48 -6.86
C VAL A 172 -7.56 -5.71 -7.71
N THR A 173 -7.64 -5.51 -9.03
CA THR A 173 -8.01 -6.58 -9.99
C THR A 173 -7.08 -6.62 -11.21
N HIS A 174 -6.20 -5.61 -11.34
CA HIS A 174 -5.32 -5.43 -12.50
C HIS A 174 -3.89 -5.11 -12.05
N THR A 175 -2.94 -5.38 -12.94
CA THR A 175 -1.49 -5.14 -12.76
C THR A 175 -0.92 -4.56 -14.05
N ASN A 176 0.28 -3.96 -13.99
CA ASN A 176 1.05 -3.48 -15.15
C ASN A 176 0.29 -2.43 -15.98
N LEU A 177 -0.43 -1.54 -15.30
CA LEU A 177 -1.12 -0.45 -15.98
C LEU A 177 -0.11 0.67 -16.22
N ASN A 178 0.37 0.79 -17.46
CA ASN A 178 0.99 2.03 -17.92
C ASN A 178 -0.01 3.17 -17.65
N LEU A 179 0.46 4.26 -17.03
CA LEU A 179 -0.26 5.52 -16.80
C LEU A 179 -1.56 5.69 -17.64
N PRO A 180 -2.72 6.00 -17.00
CA PRO A 180 -2.84 6.95 -15.91
C PRO A 180 -3.15 6.36 -14.52
N GLU A 181 -2.69 7.09 -13.50
CA GLU A 181 -2.67 6.78 -12.05
C GLU A 181 -4.03 6.47 -11.42
N ASP A 182 -4.97 7.37 -11.59
CA ASP A 182 -6.41 7.24 -11.41
C ASP A 182 -6.94 8.38 -12.26
N ALA A 183 -7.99 8.15 -13.06
CA ALA A 183 -8.43 9.20 -13.96
C ALA A 183 -8.95 10.42 -13.19
N ASN A 184 -9.57 10.19 -12.02
CA ASN A 184 -10.23 11.23 -11.21
C ASN A 184 -10.11 10.92 -9.71
N PRO A 185 -8.91 11.10 -9.16
CA PRO A 185 -8.64 10.81 -7.76
C PRO A 185 -9.60 11.52 -6.78
N GLY A 186 -10.12 10.77 -5.80
CA GLY A 186 -11.03 11.22 -4.75
C GLY A 186 -12.51 11.12 -5.08
N ASP A 187 -12.89 10.47 -6.19
CA ASP A 187 -14.28 10.32 -6.60
C ASP A 187 -15.01 9.11 -6.00
N GLY A 188 -14.29 8.28 -5.23
CA GLY A 188 -14.77 7.11 -4.52
C GLY A 188 -14.63 5.80 -5.29
N TYR A 189 -14.02 5.80 -6.47
CA TYR A 189 -13.88 4.63 -7.33
C TYR A 189 -12.42 4.43 -7.71
N CYS A 190 -11.92 3.22 -7.46
CA CYS A 190 -10.60 2.83 -7.96
C CYS A 190 -10.69 2.54 -9.46
N ASP A 191 -10.48 3.56 -10.29
CA ASP A 191 -10.54 3.44 -11.75
C ASP A 191 -9.50 4.33 -12.45
N ASN A 192 -8.61 3.71 -13.23
CA ASN A 192 -7.70 4.41 -14.13
C ASN A 192 -8.38 5.09 -15.35
N GLY A 193 -9.71 5.22 -15.32
CA GLY A 193 -10.56 5.70 -16.39
C GLY A 193 -10.92 4.63 -17.41
N TYR A 194 -10.54 3.37 -17.23
CA TYR A 194 -10.86 2.26 -18.14
C TYR A 194 -11.59 1.09 -17.45
N GLY A 195 -12.06 1.28 -16.23
CA GLY A 195 -12.64 0.26 -15.35
C GLY A 195 -11.60 -0.59 -14.62
N ARG A 196 -10.34 -0.13 -14.52
CA ARG A 196 -9.24 -0.93 -13.97
C ARG A 196 -8.73 -0.37 -12.64
N CYS A 197 -8.69 -1.23 -11.64
CA CYS A 197 -8.12 -0.94 -10.33
C CYS A 197 -6.78 -1.66 -10.15
N SER A 198 -5.67 -0.91 -10.12
CA SER A 198 -4.34 -1.39 -9.71
C SER A 198 -3.99 -0.94 -8.28
N VAL A 199 -2.82 -1.34 -7.77
CA VAL A 199 -2.35 -0.91 -6.44
C VAL A 199 -2.14 0.60 -6.42
N ILE A 200 -1.53 1.15 -7.48
CA ILE A 200 -1.34 2.59 -7.64
C ILE A 200 -2.68 3.33 -7.63
N THR A 201 -3.65 2.86 -8.40
CA THR A 201 -4.98 3.50 -8.49
C THR A 201 -5.69 3.52 -7.14
N ALA A 202 -5.69 2.39 -6.42
CA ALA A 202 -6.32 2.30 -5.11
C ALA A 202 -5.65 3.23 -4.07
N ILE A 203 -4.33 3.36 -4.13
CA ILE A 203 -3.57 4.25 -3.22
C ILE A 203 -3.82 5.71 -3.57
N ASN A 204 -3.81 6.08 -4.85
CA ASN A 204 -4.06 7.46 -5.28
C ASN A 204 -5.46 7.92 -4.91
N GLU A 205 -6.45 7.05 -5.12
CA GLU A 205 -7.82 7.28 -4.70
C GLU A 205 -7.92 7.46 -3.16
N SER A 206 -7.27 6.58 -2.39
CA SER A 206 -7.23 6.68 -0.93
C SER A 206 -6.54 7.96 -0.43
N ASN A 207 -5.50 8.42 -1.12
CA ASN A 207 -4.73 9.59 -0.74
C ASN A 207 -5.53 10.90 -0.85
N GLN A 208 -6.49 10.96 -1.76
CA GLN A 208 -7.37 12.13 -1.93
C GLN A 208 -8.52 12.19 -0.93
N ARG A 209 -8.67 11.18 -0.05
CA ARG A 209 -9.72 11.21 0.97
C ARG A 209 -9.59 12.46 1.85
N PRO A 210 -10.71 13.13 2.16
CA PRO A 210 -10.69 14.28 3.06
C PRO A 210 -10.06 13.93 4.42
N PRO A 211 -9.25 14.83 5.02
CA PRO A 211 -8.52 14.53 6.25
C PRO A 211 -9.39 14.02 7.41
N TRP A 212 -10.61 14.54 7.56
CA TRP A 212 -11.52 14.13 8.64
C TRP A 212 -12.04 12.70 8.45
N VAL A 213 -12.28 12.24 7.21
CA VAL A 213 -12.68 10.86 6.93
C VAL A 213 -11.51 9.91 7.12
N ALA A 214 -10.33 10.29 6.60
CA ALA A 214 -9.13 9.46 6.71
C ALA A 214 -8.67 9.24 8.16
N ALA A 215 -9.04 10.15 9.08
CA ALA A 215 -8.76 10.02 10.50
C ALA A 215 -9.75 9.10 11.24
N SER A 216 -11.01 9.03 10.78
CA SER A 216 -12.07 8.28 11.47
C SER A 216 -12.36 6.90 10.88
N GLU A 217 -12.13 6.71 9.57
CA GLU A 217 -12.51 5.51 8.83
C GLU A 217 -11.31 4.77 8.26
N GLU A 218 -11.30 3.47 8.47
CA GLU A 218 -10.33 2.55 7.88
C GLU A 218 -10.73 2.21 6.46
N LEU A 219 -9.83 2.43 5.50
CA LEU A 219 -10.01 1.99 4.12
C LEU A 219 -9.16 0.75 3.87
N VAL A 220 -9.80 -0.31 3.38
CA VAL A 220 -9.17 -1.59 3.10
C VAL A 220 -8.91 -1.74 1.60
N ILE A 221 -7.66 -1.96 1.22
CA ILE A 221 -7.29 -2.36 -0.14
C ILE A 221 -7.14 -3.88 -0.12
N GLU A 222 -8.08 -4.56 -0.76
CA GLU A 222 -8.11 -6.00 -0.95
C GLU A 222 -7.71 -6.38 -2.38
N PHE A 223 -7.53 -7.67 -2.63
CA PHE A 223 -7.05 -8.18 -3.91
C PHE A 223 -7.99 -9.24 -4.47
N GLY A 224 -8.46 -9.02 -5.69
CA GLY A 224 -9.38 -9.91 -6.38
C GLY A 224 -8.71 -11.23 -6.78
N ASN A 225 -9.49 -12.31 -6.77
CA ASN A 225 -9.04 -13.68 -7.06
C ASN A 225 -8.52 -13.91 -8.50
N SER A 226 -8.61 -12.92 -9.38
CA SER A 226 -8.02 -12.96 -10.72
C SER A 226 -6.53 -12.67 -10.71
N LEU A 227 -5.99 -12.10 -9.63
CA LEU A 227 -4.57 -11.76 -9.50
C LEU A 227 -3.75 -13.01 -9.16
N SER A 228 -2.55 -13.10 -9.73
CA SER A 228 -1.59 -14.16 -9.44
C SER A 228 -0.19 -13.77 -9.89
N GLY A 229 0.82 -14.42 -9.30
CA GLY A 229 2.22 -14.20 -9.69
C GLY A 229 2.77 -12.88 -9.16
N VAL A 230 3.34 -12.07 -10.05
CA VAL A 230 3.97 -10.78 -9.71
C VAL A 230 3.09 -9.65 -10.21
N ILE A 231 2.71 -8.78 -9.29
CA ILE A 231 2.09 -7.48 -9.55
C ILE A 231 3.21 -6.47 -9.75
N THR A 232 3.32 -5.95 -10.97
CA THR A 232 4.27 -4.89 -11.29
C THR A 232 3.50 -3.58 -11.51
N GLU A 233 4.10 -2.50 -11.06
CA GLU A 233 3.58 -1.15 -11.20
C GLU A 233 4.72 -0.24 -11.66
N ASP A 234 4.39 0.88 -12.29
CA ASP A 234 5.39 1.78 -12.88
C ASP A 234 6.38 2.36 -11.84
N TYR A 235 5.97 2.47 -10.57
CA TYR A 235 6.78 3.02 -9.49
C TYR A 235 6.25 2.62 -8.09
N ALA A 236 7.09 2.80 -7.06
CA ALA A 236 6.73 2.61 -5.65
C ALA A 236 5.72 3.67 -5.18
N SER A 237 4.52 3.26 -4.80
CA SER A 237 3.45 4.20 -4.41
C SER A 237 3.68 4.78 -3.02
N THR A 238 3.36 6.07 -2.84
CA THR A 238 3.39 6.71 -1.52
C THR A 238 1.99 6.74 -0.92
N VAL A 239 1.84 6.16 0.27
CA VAL A 239 0.61 6.08 1.05
C VAL A 239 0.65 7.18 2.11
N THR A 240 -0.24 8.16 2.02
CA THR A 240 -0.28 9.33 2.91
C THR A 240 -1.49 9.35 3.85
N LYS A 241 -2.44 8.44 3.63
CA LYS A 241 -3.65 8.28 4.45
C LYS A 241 -3.68 6.88 5.04
N LYS A 242 -4.22 6.77 6.26
CA LYS A 242 -4.39 5.49 6.94
C LYS A 242 -5.14 4.50 6.04
N ILE A 243 -4.52 3.35 5.76
CA ILE A 243 -5.12 2.24 5.01
C ILE A 243 -4.73 0.89 5.62
N VAL A 244 -5.50 -0.13 5.26
CA VAL A 244 -5.14 -1.53 5.41
C VAL A 244 -4.86 -2.11 4.03
N ILE A 245 -3.73 -2.78 3.86
CA ILE A 245 -3.46 -3.63 2.71
C ILE A 245 -3.70 -5.07 3.15
N ASP A 246 -4.71 -5.70 2.57
CA ASP A 246 -5.23 -6.98 3.02
C ASP A 246 -5.20 -8.04 1.90
N GLY A 247 -4.14 -8.84 1.88
CA GLY A 247 -4.04 -10.02 1.01
C GLY A 247 -4.75 -11.24 1.59
N THR A 248 -5.26 -11.20 2.83
CA THR A 248 -5.81 -12.36 3.53
C THR A 248 -7.17 -12.81 3.00
N THR A 249 -7.86 -11.95 2.24
CA THR A 249 -9.14 -12.24 1.60
C THR A 249 -8.99 -12.98 0.27
N HIS A 250 -7.77 -13.05 -0.27
CA HIS A 250 -7.49 -13.76 -1.52
C HIS A 250 -7.60 -15.27 -1.30
N SER A 251 -8.26 -15.98 -2.22
CA SER A 251 -8.59 -17.42 -2.10
C SER A 251 -7.39 -18.37 -2.02
N SER A 252 -6.21 -17.94 -2.50
CA SER A 252 -4.96 -18.71 -2.40
C SER A 252 -4.15 -18.42 -1.13
N TYR A 253 -4.55 -17.41 -0.34
CA TYR A 253 -3.88 -17.11 0.91
C TYR A 253 -4.09 -18.24 1.91
N VAL A 254 -3.00 -18.65 2.54
CA VAL A 254 -3.01 -19.57 3.68
C VAL A 254 -2.18 -18.94 4.78
N ALA A 255 -2.79 -18.72 5.94
CA ALA A 255 -2.11 -18.12 7.09
C ALA A 255 -1.02 -19.06 7.63
N ASN A 256 0.06 -18.47 8.15
CA ASN A 256 1.11 -19.20 8.84
C ASN A 256 0.55 -19.77 10.16
N THR A 257 0.87 -21.03 10.45
CA THR A 257 0.50 -21.68 11.72
C THR A 257 1.70 -22.11 12.55
N ASN A 258 2.90 -22.11 11.97
CA ASN A 258 4.14 -22.47 12.65
C ASN A 258 4.68 -21.30 13.48
N ALA A 259 5.18 -21.56 14.69
CA ALA A 259 5.99 -20.56 15.38
C ALA A 259 7.27 -20.28 14.56
N PRO A 260 7.94 -19.12 14.72
CA PRO A 260 9.17 -18.83 13.98
C PRO A 260 10.26 -19.90 14.11
N THR A 261 10.34 -20.56 15.26
CA THR A 261 11.26 -21.67 15.54
C THR A 261 10.89 -22.98 14.86
N GLU A 262 9.71 -23.06 14.26
CA GLU A 262 9.16 -24.23 13.56
C GLU A 262 9.09 -24.02 12.03
N GLY A 263 9.61 -22.88 11.55
CA GLY A 263 9.64 -22.54 10.13
C GLY A 263 8.46 -21.69 9.68
N TRP A 264 8.22 -21.69 8.37
CA TRP A 264 7.16 -20.92 7.71
C TRP A 264 6.34 -21.82 6.80
N ASN A 265 5.02 -21.77 6.93
CA ASN A 265 4.10 -22.56 6.09
C ASN A 265 2.96 -21.72 5.48
N ALA A 266 3.05 -20.40 5.54
CA ALA A 266 2.08 -19.54 4.88
C ALA A 266 2.23 -19.59 3.36
N THR A 267 1.09 -19.46 2.66
CA THR A 267 1.05 -19.22 1.22
C THR A 267 0.57 -17.80 0.98
N LEU A 268 1.38 -17.00 0.30
CA LEU A 268 1.05 -15.64 -0.10
C LEU A 268 0.55 -15.63 -1.54
N PRO A 269 -0.47 -14.82 -1.86
CA PRO A 269 -1.18 -14.92 -3.13
C PRO A 269 -0.39 -14.43 -4.34
N PHE A 270 0.42 -13.39 -4.16
CA PHE A 270 1.19 -12.70 -5.19
C PHE A 270 2.32 -11.89 -4.54
N GLU A 271 3.25 -11.41 -5.36
CA GLU A 271 4.29 -10.44 -5.02
C GLU A 271 3.95 -9.06 -5.57
N ILE A 272 4.11 -7.99 -4.80
CA ILE A 272 4.08 -6.60 -5.28
C ILE A 272 5.52 -6.14 -5.47
N GLU A 273 5.98 -6.08 -6.73
CA GLU A 273 7.38 -5.82 -7.07
C GLU A 273 7.78 -4.34 -6.91
N SER A 274 6.84 -3.41 -7.09
CA SER A 274 7.14 -1.97 -7.09
C SER A 274 7.52 -1.40 -5.71
N GLY A 275 7.15 -2.08 -4.63
CA GLY A 275 7.32 -1.59 -3.26
C GLY A 275 6.35 -0.46 -2.86
N LEU A 276 6.36 -0.08 -1.59
CA LEU A 276 5.47 0.93 -1.02
C LEU A 276 6.17 1.84 -0.02
N ASN A 277 5.79 3.13 -0.01
CA ASN A 277 6.28 4.13 0.94
C ASN A 277 5.12 4.61 1.83
N PHE A 278 5.17 4.36 3.13
CA PHE A 278 4.12 4.78 4.07
C PHE A 278 4.49 6.09 4.77
N GLN A 279 3.56 7.04 4.85
CA GLN A 279 3.65 8.27 5.62
C GLN A 279 2.47 8.39 6.57
N GLY A 280 2.76 8.79 7.81
CA GLY A 280 1.78 8.79 8.89
C GLY A 280 1.68 7.43 9.57
N SER A 281 0.71 7.30 10.48
CA SER A 281 0.56 6.15 11.36
C SER A 281 -0.79 5.45 11.23
N GLY A 282 -0.89 4.26 11.82
CA GLY A 282 -2.12 3.45 11.83
C GLY A 282 -2.29 2.57 10.59
N HIS A 283 -1.29 2.49 9.72
CA HIS A 283 -1.30 1.57 8.57
C HIS A 283 -1.17 0.12 9.02
N LEU A 284 -1.84 -0.78 8.31
CA LEU A 284 -1.72 -2.23 8.50
C LEU A 284 -1.43 -2.90 7.17
N VAL A 285 -0.42 -3.76 7.13
CA VAL A 285 -0.11 -4.64 6.01
C VAL A 285 -0.25 -6.08 6.48
N LYS A 286 -1.07 -6.88 5.79
CA LYS A 286 -1.26 -8.28 6.12
C LYS A 286 -1.47 -9.19 4.91
N GLY A 287 -0.88 -10.39 4.96
CA GLY A 287 -1.14 -11.45 4.00
C GLY A 287 -0.58 -11.21 2.59
N VAL A 288 0.45 -10.39 2.43
CA VAL A 288 1.01 -10.01 1.13
C VAL A 288 2.51 -10.22 1.06
N HIS A 289 3.06 -10.44 -0.14
CA HIS A 289 4.50 -10.32 -0.41
C HIS A 289 4.76 -8.98 -1.11
N ILE A 290 5.66 -8.17 -0.56
CA ILE A 290 6.06 -6.87 -1.12
C ILE A 290 7.59 -6.80 -1.17
N SER A 291 8.15 -6.42 -2.31
CA SER A 291 9.60 -6.34 -2.52
C SER A 291 10.28 -5.39 -1.54
N SER A 292 9.68 -4.21 -1.32
CA SER A 292 10.21 -3.21 -0.41
C SER A 292 9.13 -2.39 0.26
N ILE A 293 9.34 -2.09 1.53
CA ILE A 293 8.54 -1.13 2.28
C ILE A 293 9.48 -0.12 2.92
N SER A 294 9.20 1.16 2.71
CA SER A 294 9.80 2.25 3.49
C SER A 294 8.72 2.95 4.30
N VAL A 295 9.02 3.27 5.56
CA VAL A 295 8.07 3.87 6.51
C VAL A 295 8.63 5.19 7.00
N GLY A 296 8.05 6.27 6.50
CA GLY A 296 8.41 7.63 6.81
C GLY A 296 9.68 8.11 6.14
N SER A 297 10.17 9.22 6.68
CA SER A 297 11.44 9.86 6.37
C SER A 297 12.15 10.29 7.66
N GLU A 298 13.39 10.77 7.56
CA GLU A 298 14.14 11.30 8.71
C GLU A 298 13.42 12.48 9.41
N SER A 299 12.40 13.07 8.79
CA SER A 299 11.72 14.28 9.24
C SER A 299 10.26 14.09 9.66
N ASP A 300 9.70 12.88 9.52
CA ASP A 300 8.29 12.62 9.82
C ASP A 300 8.08 11.49 10.85
N THR A 301 6.92 11.56 11.50
CA THR A 301 6.44 10.54 12.44
C THR A 301 5.54 9.58 11.68
N SER A 302 6.07 8.43 11.29
CA SER A 302 5.35 7.44 10.50
C SER A 302 5.47 6.06 11.14
N ALA A 303 4.42 5.24 11.03
CA ALA A 303 4.44 3.90 11.60
C ALA A 303 3.51 2.95 10.87
N VAL A 304 3.92 1.69 10.83
CA VAL A 304 3.16 0.61 10.21
C VAL A 304 3.12 -0.59 11.14
N ARG A 305 2.02 -1.34 11.04
CA ARG A 305 1.95 -2.70 11.55
C ARG A 305 2.02 -3.69 10.40
N ILE A 306 2.92 -4.67 10.47
CA ILE A 306 3.07 -5.70 9.43
C ILE A 306 2.96 -7.09 10.06
N ILE A 307 2.06 -7.92 9.54
CA ILE A 307 1.86 -9.29 10.02
C ILE A 307 1.57 -10.27 8.89
N GLY A 308 1.93 -11.55 9.08
CA GLY A 308 1.56 -12.62 8.15
C GLY A 308 1.98 -12.37 6.70
N SER A 309 3.04 -11.59 6.50
CA SER A 309 3.47 -11.05 5.21
C SER A 309 4.92 -11.40 4.90
N ARG A 310 5.33 -11.25 3.64
CA ARG A 310 6.73 -11.31 3.22
C ARG A 310 7.21 -9.95 2.75
N ILE A 311 8.29 -9.43 3.33
CA ILE A 311 8.89 -8.15 2.92
C ILE A 311 10.38 -8.36 2.63
N ASP A 312 10.84 -8.17 1.39
CA ASP A 312 12.25 -8.47 1.08
C ASP A 312 13.20 -7.37 1.63
N THR A 313 12.80 -6.10 1.57
CA THR A 313 13.54 -4.99 2.20
C THR A 313 12.62 -4.08 3.00
N LEU A 314 12.90 -3.88 4.29
CA LEU A 314 12.11 -3.03 5.19
C LEU A 314 12.96 -1.89 5.76
N ASN A 315 12.58 -0.66 5.49
CA ASN A 315 13.21 0.54 6.05
C ASN A 315 12.24 1.27 6.98
N LEU A 316 12.60 1.43 8.25
CA LEU A 316 11.81 2.12 9.26
C LEU A 316 12.50 3.43 9.62
N TYR A 317 11.97 4.56 9.14
CA TYR A 317 12.50 5.90 9.41
C TYR A 317 11.78 6.64 10.54
N GLY A 318 10.48 6.39 10.72
CA GLY A 318 9.61 7.20 11.56
C GLY A 318 10.02 7.30 13.04
N THR A 319 9.83 8.49 13.61
CA THR A 319 10.21 8.83 14.99
C THR A 319 8.99 9.03 15.92
N THR A 320 9.24 8.90 17.23
CA THR A 320 8.34 8.46 18.32
C THR A 320 7.08 9.26 18.70
N GLU A 321 5.95 9.00 18.06
CA GLU A 321 4.63 9.10 18.75
C GLU A 321 3.89 7.75 18.78
N THR A 322 4.03 6.96 17.72
CA THR A 322 3.54 5.58 17.63
C THR A 322 4.62 4.76 16.94
N PRO A 323 5.24 3.75 17.56
CA PRO A 323 6.29 2.96 16.93
C PRO A 323 5.73 1.95 15.91
N SER A 324 6.54 1.55 14.94
CA SER A 324 6.22 0.44 14.05
C SER A 324 6.28 -0.89 14.82
N VAL A 325 5.38 -1.81 14.46
CA VAL A 325 5.33 -3.15 15.05
C VAL A 325 5.31 -4.19 13.94
N ILE A 326 6.40 -4.93 13.84
CA ILE A 326 6.65 -5.89 12.77
C ILE A 326 6.64 -7.29 13.37
N GLY A 327 5.59 -8.03 13.06
CA GLY A 327 5.31 -9.36 13.58
C GLY A 327 4.48 -9.33 14.86
N GLY A 328 4.57 -10.39 15.65
CA GLY A 328 3.73 -10.58 16.83
C GLY A 328 4.04 -11.86 17.59
N GLN A 329 3.16 -12.21 18.53
CA GLN A 329 3.32 -13.39 19.39
C GLN A 329 2.58 -14.61 18.83
N LEU A 330 1.60 -14.39 17.94
CA LEU A 330 0.87 -15.48 17.29
C LEU A 330 1.63 -15.95 16.05
N SER A 331 1.57 -17.25 15.75
CA SER A 331 2.16 -17.81 14.53
C SER A 331 1.64 -17.14 13.25
N SER A 332 0.36 -16.75 13.22
CA SER A 332 -0.25 -16.05 12.09
C SER A 332 0.25 -14.62 11.91
N GLU A 333 0.92 -14.06 12.92
CA GLU A 333 1.49 -12.71 12.88
C GLU A 333 2.94 -12.70 12.42
N ALA A 334 3.63 -13.85 12.42
CA ALA A 334 4.99 -13.95 11.94
C ALA A 334 5.10 -13.40 10.51
N ASN A 335 6.23 -12.76 10.20
CA ASN A 335 6.57 -12.37 8.84
C ASN A 335 7.80 -13.12 8.35
N LEU A 336 7.95 -13.16 7.04
CA LEU A 336 9.15 -13.57 6.36
C LEU A 336 9.86 -12.32 5.82
N LEU A 337 10.99 -11.94 6.40
CA LEU A 337 11.67 -10.69 6.09
C LEU A 337 13.02 -10.95 5.43
N GLY A 338 13.39 -10.20 4.40
CA GLY A 338 14.73 -10.27 3.85
C GLY A 338 15.73 -9.52 4.72
N SER A 339 15.68 -8.19 4.68
CA SER A 339 16.50 -7.30 5.51
C SER A 339 15.68 -6.17 6.14
N VAL A 340 16.10 -5.70 7.30
CA VAL A 340 15.45 -4.63 8.06
C VAL A 340 16.47 -3.58 8.46
N THR A 341 16.21 -2.32 8.12
CA THR A 341 16.98 -1.17 8.62
C THR A 341 16.09 -0.27 9.45
N MET A 342 16.51 -0.01 10.69
CA MET A 342 15.77 0.74 11.70
C MET A 342 16.52 2.05 11.95
N PHE A 343 16.12 3.09 11.21
CA PHE A 343 16.58 4.48 11.40
C PHE A 343 15.77 5.18 12.50
N GLY A 344 14.51 4.75 12.69
CA GLY A 344 13.61 5.18 13.75
C GLY A 344 13.97 4.62 15.13
N ASN A 345 13.31 5.16 16.14
CA ASN A 345 13.48 4.78 17.54
C ASN A 345 12.22 4.10 18.10
N ALA A 346 12.41 3.20 19.07
CA ALA A 346 11.34 2.47 19.76
C ALA A 346 10.50 1.51 18.89
N ASP A 347 10.93 1.20 17.67
CA ASP A 347 10.28 0.20 16.83
C ASP A 347 10.43 -1.21 17.42
N THR A 348 9.42 -2.06 17.19
CA THR A 348 9.42 -3.45 17.64
C THR A 348 9.43 -4.40 16.46
N LEU A 349 10.43 -5.28 16.43
CA LEU A 349 10.53 -6.40 15.51
C LEU A 349 10.45 -7.70 16.31
N THR A 350 9.31 -8.40 16.25
CA THR A 350 9.08 -9.58 17.08
C THR A 350 8.49 -10.76 16.34
N GLY A 351 9.04 -11.96 16.57
CA GLY A 351 8.44 -13.19 16.07
C GLY A 351 8.50 -13.37 14.56
N ASN A 352 9.61 -13.00 13.90
CA ASN A 352 9.76 -13.10 12.44
C ASN A 352 10.83 -14.13 12.04
N LEU A 353 10.74 -14.63 10.81
CA LEU A 353 11.85 -15.29 10.12
C LEU A 353 12.57 -14.25 9.25
N ILE A 354 13.90 -14.24 9.28
CA ILE A 354 14.70 -13.23 8.58
C ILE A 354 15.83 -13.87 7.77
N GLY A 355 15.98 -13.48 6.51
CA GLY A 355 17.02 -13.95 5.59
C GLY A 355 16.80 -15.37 5.05
N MET A 356 15.88 -16.15 5.62
CA MET A 356 15.59 -17.52 5.18
C MET A 356 14.12 -17.91 5.29
N ASP A 357 13.66 -18.79 4.39
CA ASP A 357 12.31 -19.36 4.40
C ASP A 357 12.17 -20.57 5.35
N GLY A 358 10.98 -21.17 5.40
CA GLY A 358 10.68 -22.34 6.22
C GLY A 358 11.44 -23.63 5.83
N THR A 359 12.11 -23.65 4.68
CA THR A 359 13.04 -24.72 4.29
C THR A 359 14.48 -24.43 4.69
N GLY A 360 14.74 -23.23 5.22
CA GLY A 360 16.08 -22.71 5.50
C GLY A 360 16.79 -22.17 4.27
N SER A 361 16.11 -22.01 3.13
CA SER A 361 16.70 -21.44 1.92
C SER A 361 16.79 -19.92 2.04
N ALA A 362 17.86 -19.32 1.52
CA ALA A 362 18.02 -17.88 1.51
C ALA A 362 16.95 -17.22 0.62
N ILE A 363 16.37 -16.11 1.08
CA ILE A 363 15.30 -15.39 0.34
C ILE A 363 15.75 -14.05 -0.26
N ILE A 364 16.94 -13.59 0.10
CA ILE A 364 17.58 -12.36 -0.40
C ILE A 364 19.07 -12.59 -0.63
N ASP A 365 19.75 -11.60 -1.24
CA ASP A 365 21.21 -11.57 -1.36
C ASP A 365 21.87 -11.64 0.04
N PRO A 366 22.78 -12.60 0.28
CA PRO A 366 23.48 -12.70 1.56
C PRO A 366 24.44 -11.53 1.85
N GLY A 367 24.69 -10.61 0.92
CA GLY A 367 25.61 -9.47 1.09
C GLY A 367 25.21 -8.37 2.08
N VAL A 368 24.08 -8.49 2.77
CA VAL A 368 23.54 -7.47 3.69
C VAL A 368 23.38 -8.00 5.12
N ALA A 369 23.38 -7.10 6.11
CA ALA A 369 22.96 -7.46 7.47
C ALA A 369 21.46 -7.84 7.48
N PHE A 370 21.04 -8.76 8.33
CA PHE A 370 19.60 -9.02 8.50
C PHE A 370 18.90 -7.84 9.15
N ILE A 371 19.49 -7.32 10.22
CA ILE A 371 18.96 -6.18 10.97
C ILE A 371 20.08 -5.15 11.15
N THR A 372 19.86 -3.93 10.71
CA THR A 372 20.70 -2.78 11.04
C THR A 372 19.91 -1.79 11.90
N ILE A 373 20.43 -1.46 13.08
CA ILE A 373 19.83 -0.49 14.00
C ILE A 373 20.72 0.76 14.03
N GLN A 374 20.15 1.92 13.73
CA GLN A 374 20.86 3.19 13.69
C GLN A 374 20.42 4.17 14.78
N ASN A 375 19.44 3.80 15.59
CA ASN A 375 18.85 4.68 16.60
C ASN A 375 18.37 3.90 17.84
N ALA A 376 18.02 4.64 18.89
CA ALA A 376 17.86 4.12 20.23
C ALA A 376 16.53 3.38 20.49
N GLY A 377 16.51 2.56 21.53
CA GLY A 377 15.28 2.06 22.15
C GLY A 377 14.52 0.99 21.36
N ASN A 378 15.09 0.44 20.28
CA ASN A 378 14.42 -0.57 19.47
C ASN A 378 14.38 -1.94 20.17
N VAL A 379 13.31 -2.70 19.94
CA VAL A 379 13.08 -4.02 20.52
C VAL A 379 13.13 -5.09 19.43
N ILE A 380 14.14 -5.95 19.48
CA ILE A 380 14.30 -7.09 18.57
C ILE A 380 14.12 -8.36 19.39
N SER A 381 12.99 -9.05 19.21
CA SER A 381 12.67 -10.19 20.06
C SER A 381 12.13 -11.42 19.34
N ASN A 382 12.52 -12.62 19.78
CA ASN A 382 11.94 -13.89 19.28
C ASN A 382 12.03 -14.08 17.75
N ASN A 383 12.99 -13.45 17.08
CA ASN A 383 13.20 -13.62 15.64
C ASN A 383 14.16 -14.78 15.38
N VAL A 384 13.98 -15.44 14.24
CA VAL A 384 14.86 -16.53 13.77
C VAL A 384 15.50 -16.08 12.46
N MET A 385 16.84 -16.09 12.39
CA MET A 385 17.56 -15.48 11.27
C MET A 385 18.77 -16.28 10.81
N GLY A 386 18.99 -16.33 9.49
CA GLY A 386 20.08 -17.10 8.89
C GLY A 386 20.28 -16.84 7.39
N ASN A 387 21.44 -17.26 6.87
CA ASN A 387 21.94 -17.03 5.49
C ASN A 387 22.43 -15.60 5.15
N THR A 388 23.34 -15.02 5.95
CA THR A 388 24.01 -13.74 5.60
C THR A 388 25.51 -13.95 5.54
N ASN A 389 26.18 -13.26 4.61
CA ASN A 389 27.63 -13.12 4.53
C ASN A 389 28.14 -11.91 5.35
N TYR A 390 27.24 -11.17 5.99
CA TYR A 390 27.54 -10.06 6.88
C TYR A 390 27.17 -10.42 8.33
N ARG A 391 26.80 -9.43 9.14
CA ARG A 391 26.36 -9.60 10.53
C ARG A 391 24.87 -9.95 10.62
N GLY A 392 24.48 -10.72 11.62
CA GLY A 392 23.08 -11.00 11.90
C GLY A 392 22.35 -9.73 12.32
N ILE A 393 22.67 -9.23 13.52
CA ILE A 393 22.20 -7.93 14.03
C ILE A 393 23.40 -6.99 14.10
N ASN A 394 23.29 -5.83 13.47
CA ASN A 394 24.29 -4.76 13.50
C ASN A 394 23.69 -3.52 14.17
N ILE A 395 24.05 -3.29 15.44
CA ILE A 395 23.74 -2.03 16.12
C ILE A 395 24.83 -1.04 15.72
N SER A 396 24.58 -0.20 14.71
CA SER A 396 25.57 0.76 14.22
C SER A 396 25.56 2.06 15.05
N ASN A 397 24.43 2.41 15.64
CA ASN A 397 24.27 3.57 16.52
C ASN A 397 22.99 3.42 17.38
N GLY A 398 22.81 4.32 18.35
CA GLY A 398 21.64 4.40 19.21
C GLY A 398 21.74 3.49 20.43
N ASP A 399 21.56 4.06 21.61
CA ASP A 399 21.68 3.35 22.89
C ASP A 399 20.35 2.70 23.31
N GLY A 400 20.38 1.82 24.31
CA GLY A 400 19.15 1.34 24.96
C GLY A 400 18.31 0.37 24.12
N ASN A 401 18.90 -0.30 23.13
CA ASN A 401 18.19 -1.33 22.38
C ASN A 401 18.08 -2.62 23.19
N LEU A 402 16.98 -3.33 22.98
CA LEU A 402 16.67 -4.61 23.62
C LEU A 402 16.70 -5.74 22.59
N ILE A 403 17.74 -6.55 22.62
CA ILE A 403 17.93 -7.69 21.72
C ILE A 403 17.72 -8.99 22.50
N THR A 404 16.56 -9.61 22.36
CA THR A 404 16.15 -10.71 23.24
C THR A 404 15.62 -11.95 22.56
N ASN A 405 15.98 -13.13 23.06
CA ASN A 405 15.40 -14.40 22.62
C ASN A 405 15.45 -14.65 21.09
N ASN A 406 16.39 -14.02 20.38
CA ASN A 406 16.55 -14.25 18.95
C ASN A 406 17.40 -15.51 18.72
N VAL A 407 17.15 -16.22 17.63
CA VAL A 407 17.97 -17.33 17.16
C VAL A 407 18.70 -16.92 15.90
N ILE A 408 20.03 -16.99 15.92
CA ILE A 408 20.91 -16.43 14.90
C ILE A 408 21.86 -17.50 14.37
N GLY A 409 21.87 -17.67 13.06
CA GLY A 409 22.85 -18.47 12.34
C GLY A 409 22.49 -19.94 12.12
N PHE A 410 21.27 -20.37 12.49
CA PHE A 410 20.79 -21.72 12.18
C PHE A 410 19.27 -21.78 12.10
N ALA A 411 18.77 -22.84 11.44
CA ALA A 411 17.36 -23.18 11.41
C ALA A 411 17.00 -24.05 12.64
N PRO A 412 16.16 -23.60 13.58
CA PRO A 412 15.90 -24.32 14.82
C PRO A 412 15.10 -25.62 14.65
N TRP A 413 14.30 -25.72 13.59
CA TRP A 413 13.45 -26.88 13.30
C TRP A 413 14.20 -28.12 12.85
N ASP A 414 15.40 -27.96 12.25
CA ASP A 414 16.25 -29.08 11.80
C ASP A 414 17.70 -29.00 12.30
N GLY A 415 18.07 -27.89 12.95
CA GLY A 415 19.41 -27.64 13.49
C GLY A 415 20.47 -27.36 12.43
N SER A 416 20.09 -27.07 11.19
CA SER A 416 21.02 -26.90 10.07
C SER A 416 21.74 -25.53 10.10
N ASP A 417 23.02 -25.53 9.71
CA ASP A 417 23.86 -24.32 9.60
C ASP A 417 23.25 -23.34 8.58
N LYS A 418 22.99 -22.12 9.06
CA LYS A 418 22.52 -20.94 8.30
C LYS A 418 23.30 -19.71 8.75
N GLY A 419 24.60 -19.90 9.01
CA GLY A 419 25.46 -18.99 9.73
C GLY A 419 25.54 -17.57 9.15
N THR A 420 26.20 -16.71 9.91
CA THR A 420 26.53 -15.34 9.51
C THR A 420 27.97 -15.28 9.02
N GLY A 421 28.28 -14.41 8.04
CA GLY A 421 29.65 -14.19 7.55
C GLY A 421 30.50 -13.28 8.42
N GLY A 422 29.87 -12.51 9.32
CA GLY A 422 30.46 -11.75 10.42
C GLY A 422 29.84 -12.13 11.77
N ALA A 423 29.78 -11.19 12.71
CA ALA A 423 29.22 -11.43 14.04
C ALA A 423 27.72 -11.79 14.00
N GLY A 424 27.28 -12.61 14.94
CA GLY A 424 25.85 -12.83 15.17
C GLY A 424 25.19 -11.52 15.62
N ILE A 425 25.83 -10.84 16.57
CA ILE A 425 25.47 -9.49 17.02
C ILE A 425 26.74 -8.62 17.08
N SER A 426 26.76 -7.54 16.31
CA SER A 426 27.76 -6.47 16.42
C SER A 426 27.17 -5.30 17.18
N VAL A 427 27.85 -4.87 18.24
CA VAL A 427 27.42 -3.82 19.15
C VAL A 427 28.32 -2.60 18.93
N GLY A 428 27.80 -1.61 18.21
CA GLY A 428 28.47 -0.34 17.90
C GLY A 428 27.96 0.85 18.70
N SER A 429 27.12 0.63 19.72
CA SER A 429 26.63 1.65 20.64
C SER A 429 26.62 1.15 22.10
N SER A 430 26.31 2.03 23.05
CA SER A 430 26.39 1.77 24.48
C SER A 430 25.02 1.49 25.10
N ASN A 431 25.00 1.01 26.34
CA ASN A 431 23.78 0.83 27.15
C ASN A 431 22.71 -0.08 26.51
N ASN A 432 23.11 -1.07 25.68
CA ASN A 432 22.17 -2.05 25.11
C ASN A 432 22.01 -3.27 26.03
N THR A 433 20.87 -3.94 25.93
CA THR A 433 20.59 -5.21 26.61
C THR A 433 20.49 -6.33 25.59
N ILE A 434 21.34 -7.34 25.73
CA ILE A 434 21.43 -8.51 24.86
C ILE A 434 21.21 -9.73 25.74
N SER A 435 20.02 -10.33 25.68
CA SER A 435 19.70 -11.43 26.58
C SER A 435 18.85 -12.56 26.02
N GLY A 436 19.16 -13.79 26.40
CA GLY A 436 18.38 -14.97 25.97
C GLY A 436 18.56 -15.35 24.50
N ASN A 437 19.46 -14.71 23.76
CA ASN A 437 19.69 -15.03 22.35
C ASN A 437 20.46 -16.35 22.21
N VAL A 438 20.20 -17.08 21.12
CA VAL A 438 20.98 -18.26 20.71
C VAL A 438 21.76 -17.90 19.46
N ILE A 439 23.08 -17.98 19.53
CA ILE A 439 23.97 -17.53 18.47
C ILE A 439 24.93 -18.66 18.11
N GLY A 440 24.85 -19.12 16.87
CA GLY A 440 25.69 -20.20 16.38
C GLY A 440 26.17 -20.00 14.95
N PHE A 441 27.16 -20.81 14.57
CA PHE A 441 27.73 -20.86 13.22
C PHE A 441 28.19 -19.52 12.65
N THR A 442 28.62 -18.58 13.51
CA THR A 442 29.18 -17.31 13.02
C THR A 442 30.57 -17.53 12.40
N LYS A 443 30.85 -16.78 11.33
CA LYS A 443 32.09 -16.83 10.55
C LYS A 443 32.71 -15.42 10.60
N GLY A 444 34.03 -15.31 10.46
CA GLY A 444 34.74 -14.02 10.34
C GLY A 444 34.93 -13.20 11.63
N GLU A 445 33.94 -13.10 12.51
CA GLU A 445 33.98 -12.35 13.78
C GLU A 445 33.48 -13.18 14.97
N ALA A 446 33.64 -12.66 16.19
CA ALA A 446 33.06 -13.25 17.39
C ALA A 446 31.52 -13.27 17.32
N ALA A 447 30.88 -14.20 18.03
CA ALA A 447 29.43 -14.30 18.01
C ALA A 447 28.74 -13.03 18.54
N ILE A 448 29.29 -12.44 19.60
CA ILE A 448 29.00 -11.07 20.01
C ILE A 448 30.31 -10.27 19.97
N TYR A 449 30.32 -9.21 19.16
CA TYR A 449 31.49 -8.35 18.97
C TYR A 449 31.19 -6.91 19.39
N MET A 450 32.11 -6.29 20.13
CA MET A 450 32.06 -4.86 20.45
C MET A 450 33.44 -4.21 20.55
N ASP A 451 33.53 -2.96 20.11
CA ASP A 451 34.74 -2.16 20.16
C ASP A 451 34.42 -0.72 20.55
N ASN A 452 35.14 -0.18 21.54
CA ASN A 452 34.92 1.13 22.15
C ASN A 452 33.48 1.36 22.69
N GLN A 453 32.82 0.31 23.21
CA GLN A 453 31.44 0.41 23.74
C GLN A 453 31.34 0.18 25.25
N SER A 454 30.39 0.84 25.90
CA SER A 454 30.27 0.79 27.36
C SER A 454 28.85 0.53 27.85
N GLY A 455 28.73 0.04 29.08
CA GLY A 455 27.43 -0.10 29.76
C GLY A 455 26.50 -1.14 29.15
N ASN A 456 26.96 -2.01 28.25
CA ASN A 456 26.13 -3.06 27.67
C ASN A 456 25.96 -4.23 28.66
N THR A 457 24.78 -4.84 28.66
CA THR A 457 24.49 -6.04 29.45
C THR A 457 24.27 -7.22 28.53
N ILE A 458 25.09 -8.26 28.68
CA ILE A 458 25.00 -9.53 27.94
C ILE A 458 24.71 -10.63 28.96
N ALA A 459 23.47 -11.14 29.01
CA ALA A 459 23.06 -12.11 30.04
C ALA A 459 22.14 -13.21 29.50
N GLY A 460 22.24 -14.43 30.01
CA GLY A 460 21.33 -15.52 29.63
C GLY A 460 21.45 -15.99 28.17
N ASN A 461 22.49 -15.59 27.42
CA ASN A 461 22.64 -15.99 26.02
C ASN A 461 23.28 -17.38 25.90
N TYR A 462 22.94 -18.10 24.83
CA TYR A 462 23.53 -19.38 24.43
C TYR A 462 24.41 -19.14 23.21
N ILE A 463 25.73 -19.29 23.35
CA ILE A 463 26.73 -18.87 22.36
C ILE A 463 27.60 -20.06 21.99
N GLY A 464 27.47 -20.51 20.72
CA GLY A 464 28.10 -21.72 20.19
C GLY A 464 27.44 -23.03 20.66
N VAL A 465 26.29 -22.91 21.30
CA VAL A 465 25.46 -23.99 21.82
C VAL A 465 24.00 -23.58 21.76
N ASP A 466 23.06 -24.51 21.63
CA ASP A 466 21.62 -24.23 21.78
C ASP A 466 21.06 -24.63 23.16
N GLN A 467 19.77 -24.34 23.43
CA GLN A 467 19.16 -24.65 24.73
C GLN A 467 19.10 -26.14 25.05
N SER A 468 19.22 -27.02 24.04
CA SER A 468 19.28 -28.47 24.24
C SER A 468 20.72 -28.97 24.49
N GLY A 469 21.70 -28.08 24.43
CA GLY A 469 23.11 -28.41 24.57
C GLY A 469 23.76 -28.92 23.28
N ASN A 470 23.10 -28.80 22.12
CA ASN A 470 23.71 -29.19 20.86
C ASN A 470 24.78 -28.18 20.45
N ASP A 471 25.83 -28.68 19.80
CA ASP A 471 26.91 -27.87 19.27
C ASP A 471 26.42 -26.98 18.11
N ARG A 472 26.68 -25.67 18.25
CA ARG A 472 26.41 -24.63 17.26
C ARG A 472 27.65 -23.76 17.06
N GLY A 473 28.84 -24.33 17.23
CA GLY A 473 30.11 -23.62 17.40
C GLY A 473 30.36 -22.47 16.44
N ASN A 474 30.99 -21.42 16.95
CA ASN A 474 31.37 -20.24 16.19
C ASN A 474 32.86 -20.28 15.83
N SER A 475 33.22 -19.64 14.72
CA SER A 475 34.58 -19.73 14.14
C SER A 475 35.63 -18.82 14.80
N VAL A 476 35.25 -18.06 15.83
CA VAL A 476 36.14 -17.14 16.57
C VAL A 476 35.78 -17.22 18.06
N ALA A 477 35.83 -16.12 18.80
CA ALA A 477 35.44 -16.06 20.20
C ALA A 477 33.92 -16.05 20.37
N GLY A 478 33.44 -16.46 21.54
CA GLY A 478 32.03 -16.32 21.90
C GLY A 478 31.65 -14.85 22.05
N ILE A 479 32.33 -14.15 22.97
CA ILE A 479 32.16 -12.70 23.19
C ILE A 479 33.53 -12.04 23.07
N TRP A 480 33.63 -10.97 22.29
CA TRP A 480 34.85 -10.18 22.13
C TRP A 480 34.58 -8.71 22.49
N LEU A 481 35.42 -8.16 23.36
CA LEU A 481 35.47 -6.73 23.68
C LEU A 481 36.84 -6.15 23.34
N ALA A 482 36.86 -5.03 22.62
CA ALA A 482 38.07 -4.33 22.20
C ALA A 482 38.10 -2.84 22.56
N GLY A 483 39.28 -2.23 22.46
CA GLY A 483 39.46 -0.78 22.57
C GLY A 483 39.01 -0.24 23.92
N GLY A 484 38.54 1.00 23.98
CA GLY A 484 38.07 1.65 25.21
C GLY A 484 36.81 1.05 25.85
N SER A 485 36.37 -0.16 25.47
CA SER A 485 35.14 -0.77 25.99
C SER A 485 35.20 -0.93 27.52
N SER A 486 34.23 -0.37 28.24
CA SER A 486 34.28 -0.26 29.70
C SER A 486 32.91 -0.50 30.36
N ASN A 487 32.90 -0.93 31.62
CA ASN A 487 31.66 -1.09 32.40
C ASN A 487 30.58 -1.98 31.73
N ASN A 488 31.00 -2.96 30.91
CA ASN A 488 30.08 -3.95 30.33
C ASN A 488 29.88 -5.13 31.29
N ILE A 489 28.66 -5.65 31.35
CA ILE A 489 28.28 -6.78 32.21
C ILE A 489 28.09 -8.01 31.33
N ILE A 490 28.90 -9.04 31.56
CA ILE A 490 28.80 -10.34 30.91
C ILE A 490 28.36 -11.35 31.97
N GLY A 491 27.09 -11.72 31.92
CA GLY A 491 26.38 -12.59 32.85
C GLY A 491 25.55 -11.78 33.85
N THR A 492 25.37 -12.32 35.05
CA THR A 492 24.63 -11.67 36.15
C THR A 492 25.37 -11.90 37.46
N SER A 493 25.35 -10.91 38.36
CA SER A 493 26.07 -10.99 39.64
C SER A 493 25.49 -12.05 40.58
N ASP A 494 24.19 -12.37 40.45
CA ASP A 494 23.50 -13.40 41.23
C ASP A 494 23.45 -14.77 40.52
N GLY A 495 23.95 -14.86 39.29
CA GLY A 495 23.92 -16.08 38.47
C GLY A 495 22.51 -16.51 38.03
N SER A 496 21.50 -15.65 38.15
CA SER A 496 20.11 -15.96 37.80
C SER A 496 19.90 -16.15 36.29
N SER A 497 20.77 -15.59 35.46
CA SER A 497 20.74 -15.68 33.99
C SER A 497 22.15 -15.84 33.43
N PRO A 498 22.74 -17.04 33.52
CA PRO A 498 24.09 -17.28 33.04
C PRO A 498 24.15 -17.25 31.51
N ASN A 499 25.18 -16.62 30.93
CA ASN A 499 25.51 -16.97 29.54
C ASN A 499 26.10 -18.37 29.52
N THR A 500 25.68 -19.18 28.55
CA THR A 500 26.26 -20.50 28.26
C THR A 500 27.10 -20.37 27.00
N ILE A 501 28.43 -20.41 27.15
CA ILE A 501 29.40 -20.13 26.09
C ILE A 501 30.28 -21.36 25.87
N ALA A 502 30.05 -22.05 24.76
CA ALA A 502 30.74 -23.30 24.46
C ALA A 502 30.95 -23.51 22.98
N ASN A 503 31.89 -24.40 22.63
CA ASN A 503 32.20 -24.84 21.27
C ASN A 503 32.57 -23.71 20.29
N ASN A 504 32.97 -22.54 20.79
CA ASN A 504 33.57 -21.49 19.97
C ASN A 504 35.04 -21.88 19.71
N THR A 505 35.57 -21.71 18.51
CA THR A 505 36.97 -22.13 18.22
C THR A 505 38.03 -21.20 18.83
N GLY A 506 37.63 -20.03 19.31
CA GLY A 506 38.46 -19.06 20.04
C GLY A 506 38.16 -19.03 21.53
N ALA A 507 38.50 -17.94 22.23
CA ALA A 507 38.17 -17.79 23.64
C ALA A 507 36.64 -17.69 23.84
N GLY A 508 36.12 -18.20 24.97
CA GLY A 508 34.71 -17.99 25.32
C GLY A 508 34.39 -16.49 25.49
N VAL A 509 35.21 -15.79 26.27
CA VAL A 509 35.19 -14.33 26.42
C VAL A 509 36.61 -13.79 26.22
N ASP A 510 36.78 -12.87 25.28
CA ASP A 510 38.07 -12.25 24.93
C ASP A 510 38.06 -10.75 25.24
N PHE A 511 39.05 -10.29 25.99
CA PHE A 511 39.35 -8.88 26.25
C PHE A 511 40.61 -8.52 25.44
N ASN A 512 40.40 -8.01 24.23
CA ASN A 512 41.49 -7.80 23.29
C ASN A 512 41.91 -6.32 23.23
N VAL A 513 43.22 -6.08 23.08
CA VAL A 513 43.92 -4.78 22.96
C VAL A 513 43.23 -3.57 23.61
N ALA A 514 43.83 -3.08 24.70
CA ALA A 514 43.48 -1.81 25.35
C ALA A 514 42.04 -1.74 25.90
N THR A 515 41.42 -2.89 26.20
CA THR A 515 40.11 -2.98 26.85
C THR A 515 40.04 -2.09 28.10
N GLY A 516 39.01 -1.25 28.18
CA GLY A 516 38.74 -0.39 29.33
C GLY A 516 38.47 -1.16 30.63
N SER A 517 38.44 -0.44 31.75
CA SER A 517 38.19 -1.04 33.07
C SER A 517 36.68 -1.21 33.37
N GLY A 518 36.35 -1.89 34.47
CA GLY A 518 34.97 -2.03 34.95
C GLY A 518 34.13 -3.09 34.23
N ASN A 519 34.69 -3.80 33.24
CA ASN A 519 34.00 -4.94 32.62
C ASN A 519 33.93 -6.13 33.58
N THR A 520 32.76 -6.74 33.75
CA THR A 520 32.56 -7.87 34.67
C THR A 520 32.18 -9.13 33.91
N VAL A 521 32.83 -10.26 34.22
CA VAL A 521 32.46 -11.59 33.74
C VAL A 521 32.05 -12.42 34.94
N THR A 522 30.75 -12.48 35.25
CA THR A 522 30.23 -13.09 36.48
C THR A 522 29.06 -14.00 36.20
N GLY A 523 29.04 -15.17 36.85
CA GLY A 523 27.91 -16.10 36.77
C GLY A 523 27.69 -16.68 35.37
N ASN A 524 28.77 -16.96 34.60
CA ASN A 524 28.69 -17.59 33.27
C ASN A 524 29.10 -19.07 33.31
N LEU A 525 28.59 -19.86 32.37
CA LEU A 525 29.03 -21.22 32.09
C LEU A 525 29.90 -21.19 30.83
N ILE A 526 31.22 -21.37 30.98
CA ILE A 526 32.19 -21.28 29.88
C ILE A 526 33.00 -22.57 29.82
N PHE A 527 32.84 -23.36 28.75
CA PHE A 527 33.48 -24.68 28.63
C PHE A 527 33.66 -25.08 27.16
N ASN A 528 34.60 -25.99 26.87
CA ASN A 528 34.83 -26.55 25.53
C ASN A 528 34.96 -25.50 24.41
N ASN A 529 35.66 -24.39 24.66
CA ASN A 529 36.04 -23.41 23.63
C ASN A 529 37.51 -23.65 23.23
#